data_AF-A0AAW0KIZ4-F1
#
_entry.id   AF-A0AAW0KIZ4-F1
#
_cell.length_a   1.000
_cell.length_b   1.000
_cell.length_c   1.000
_cell.angle_alpha   90.00
_cell.angle_beta   90.00
_cell.angle_gamma   90.00
#
_symmetry.space_group_name_H-M   'P 1'
#
loop_
_entity.id
_entity.type
_entity.pdbx_description
1 polymer ?
#
loop_
_entity_poly.entity_id
_entity_poly.type
_entity_poly.pdbx_seq_one_letter_code
_entity_poly.pdbx_strand_id
1 'polypeptide(L)'
;MKVSIGTPPVDIYGSIDTGVWAKEKVTINSTSGQAVFFDIAFGCAHNIGGFHYKGHAMGITGLGAGPSSFVSQIGSKRFSYCLVPYGTDPSITGKISFDNGSEVVGDGVVSTPYVGGDQYYLTLEGISAGDTYVPFNSSGRVSKGNICMDSGSPPLTLPSDFYDRLVVEVKKRILIDPVKNDTLLGTQLCYRTEITNENGPILTVRFEGADVELKAIQTFNQPVTEYEYYCFAITNIENTELDFKDGAGLWQQCSSKFFDWV
;
A
#
# COMPACT_ATOMS: atom_id res chain seq x y z
N MET A 1 6.44 -27.24 11.99
CA MET A 1 7.57 -26.40 11.54
C MET A 1 6.94 -25.23 10.79
N LYS A 2 7.07 -24.01 11.33
CA LYS A 2 6.48 -22.80 10.73
C LYS A 2 7.59 -22.16 9.91
N VAL A 3 7.42 -22.12 8.59
CA VAL A 3 8.46 -21.73 7.62
C VAL A 3 8.26 -20.27 7.22
N SER A 4 9.38 -19.55 7.17
CA SER A 4 9.50 -18.14 6.79
C SER A 4 9.62 -18.00 5.26
N ILE A 5 9.00 -16.97 4.70
CA ILE A 5 9.06 -16.62 3.26
C ILE A 5 9.80 -15.28 3.16
N GLY A 6 10.61 -15.07 2.12
CA GLY A 6 11.29 -13.82 1.82
C GLY A 6 12.15 -13.95 0.56
N THR A 7 12.21 -12.93 -0.30
CA THR A 7 13.01 -12.92 -1.53
C THR A 7 14.21 -11.97 -1.39
N PRO A 8 15.46 -12.38 -1.69
CA PRO A 8 16.59 -11.45 -1.78
C PRO A 8 16.70 -10.81 -3.17
N PRO A 9 17.12 -9.53 -3.32
CA PRO A 9 17.08 -8.42 -2.38
C PRO A 9 15.82 -7.56 -2.63
N VAL A 10 14.99 -7.36 -1.62
CA VAL A 10 13.90 -6.37 -1.69
C VAL A 10 13.99 -5.55 -0.42
N ASP A 11 14.04 -4.22 -0.58
CA ASP A 11 14.03 -3.25 0.50
C ASP A 11 12.76 -3.41 1.32
N ILE A 12 12.88 -4.10 2.45
CA ILE A 12 11.87 -4.15 3.48
C ILE A 12 12.37 -3.16 4.52
N TYR A 13 11.81 -1.95 4.52
CA TYR A 13 12.17 -0.87 5.47
C TYR A 13 13.68 -0.61 5.58
N GLY A 14 14.39 -0.55 4.45
CA GLY A 14 15.80 -0.19 4.43
C GLY A 14 16.76 -1.15 5.15
N SER A 15 16.33 -2.36 5.55
CA SER A 15 17.24 -3.38 6.07
C SER A 15 17.68 -4.34 4.98
N ILE A 16 18.91 -4.13 4.49
CA ILE A 16 19.62 -5.13 3.69
C ILE A 16 20.18 -6.16 4.66
N ASP A 17 19.52 -7.32 4.78
CA ASP A 17 20.05 -8.46 5.52
C ASP A 17 20.73 -9.46 4.58
N THR A 18 21.80 -10.09 5.04
CA THR A 18 22.47 -11.18 4.34
C THR A 18 21.80 -12.49 4.72
N GLY A 19 21.22 -13.17 3.73
CA GLY A 19 20.53 -14.45 3.92
C GLY A 19 21.14 -15.61 3.14
N VAL A 20 20.74 -16.82 3.50
CA VAL A 20 21.06 -18.04 2.73
C VAL A 20 19.87 -18.39 1.84
N TRP A 21 20.13 -18.74 0.58
CA TRP A 21 19.09 -19.26 -0.31
C TRP A 21 18.73 -20.69 0.09
N ALA A 22 17.44 -20.94 0.27
CA ALA A 22 16.89 -22.25 0.61
C ALA A 22 15.75 -22.61 -0.36
N LYS A 23 15.37 -23.89 -0.35
CA LYS A 23 14.17 -24.39 -1.02
C LYS A 23 13.29 -25.10 -0.01
N GLU A 24 11.99 -24.90 -0.12
CA GLU A 24 10.99 -25.58 0.71
C GLU A 24 9.70 -25.75 -0.07
N LYS A 25 8.85 -26.66 0.41
CA LYS A 25 7.53 -26.89 -0.13
C LYS A 25 6.49 -26.03 0.58
N VAL A 26 5.79 -25.20 -0.18
CA VAL A 26 4.62 -24.46 0.29
C VAL A 26 3.34 -25.18 -0.11
N THR A 27 2.36 -25.14 0.77
CA THR A 27 1.03 -25.69 0.55
C THR A 27 -0.01 -24.58 0.57
N ILE A 28 -0.84 -24.50 -0.46
CA ILE A 28 -2.00 -23.58 -0.52
C ILE A 28 -3.26 -24.36 -0.90
N ASN A 29 -4.42 -23.87 -0.48
CA ASN A 29 -5.69 -24.47 -0.88
C ASN A 29 -6.12 -23.92 -2.24
N SER A 30 -6.47 -24.82 -3.14
CA SER A 30 -7.17 -24.48 -4.38
C SER A 30 -8.60 -24.01 -4.11
N THR A 31 -9.24 -23.44 -5.13
CA THR A 31 -10.65 -23.01 -5.07
C THR A 31 -11.63 -24.17 -4.82
N SER A 32 -11.23 -25.42 -5.09
CA SER A 32 -12.00 -26.63 -4.76
C SER A 32 -11.76 -27.14 -3.33
N GLY A 33 -10.94 -26.45 -2.53
CA GLY A 33 -10.58 -26.84 -1.17
C GLY A 33 -9.48 -27.91 -1.08
N GLN A 34 -8.93 -28.35 -2.21
CA GLN A 34 -7.83 -29.31 -2.23
C GLN A 34 -6.48 -28.61 -2.02
N ALA A 35 -5.61 -29.23 -1.22
CA ALA A 35 -4.25 -28.76 -1.00
C ALA A 35 -3.40 -28.95 -2.28
N VAL A 36 -2.70 -27.90 -2.69
CA VAL A 36 -1.76 -27.86 -3.80
C VAL A 36 -0.38 -27.47 -3.27
N PHE A 37 0.67 -28.07 -3.83
CA PHE A 37 2.04 -27.93 -3.35
C PHE A 37 2.94 -27.31 -4.41
N PHE A 38 3.84 -26.44 -3.98
CA PHE A 38 4.83 -25.77 -4.83
C PHE A 38 6.20 -25.85 -4.19
N ASP A 39 7.23 -26.18 -4.97
CA ASP A 39 8.61 -26.04 -4.54
C ASP A 39 9.05 -24.59 -4.77
N ILE A 40 9.32 -23.88 -3.69
CA ILE A 40 9.72 -22.47 -3.73
C ILE A 40 11.16 -22.31 -3.25
N ALA A 41 11.89 -21.40 -3.87
CA ALA A 41 13.14 -20.83 -3.40
C ALA A 41 12.88 -19.53 -2.65
N PHE A 42 13.55 -19.35 -1.51
CA PHE A 42 13.40 -18.17 -0.66
C PHE A 42 14.70 -17.91 0.12
N GLY A 43 14.85 -16.70 0.65
CA GLY A 43 15.94 -16.27 1.51
C GLY A 43 15.64 -16.52 2.98
N CYS A 44 16.56 -17.19 3.66
CA CYS A 44 16.57 -17.34 5.11
C CYS A 44 17.40 -16.22 5.75
N ALA A 45 16.72 -15.29 6.39
CA ALA A 45 17.34 -14.23 7.18
C ALA A 45 17.56 -14.70 8.63
N HIS A 46 18.74 -14.42 9.20
CA HIS A 46 19.10 -14.89 10.56
C HIS A 46 19.13 -13.75 11.59
N ASN A 47 19.27 -12.49 11.16
CA ASN A 47 19.39 -11.32 12.04
C ASN A 47 18.63 -10.14 11.44
N ILE A 48 17.30 -10.17 11.54
CA ILE A 48 16.50 -9.11 10.94
C ILE A 48 16.44 -7.90 11.88
N GLY A 49 17.25 -6.88 11.61
CA GLY A 49 17.04 -5.54 12.17
C GLY A 49 15.80 -4.90 11.54
N GLY A 50 14.95 -4.26 12.36
CA GLY A 50 13.82 -3.46 11.86
C GLY A 50 12.53 -4.22 11.52
N PHE A 51 12.49 -5.55 11.62
CA PHE A 51 11.25 -6.32 11.38
C PHE A 51 10.34 -6.32 12.60
N HIS A 52 9.62 -5.23 12.81
CA HIS A 52 8.75 -5.00 13.96
C HIS A 52 7.28 -5.33 13.67
N TYR A 53 6.97 -6.59 13.37
CA TYR A 53 5.58 -7.05 13.47
C TYR A 53 5.32 -7.57 14.88
N LYS A 54 4.27 -7.07 15.55
CA LYS A 54 3.88 -7.49 16.91
C LYS A 54 3.53 -9.00 16.94
N GLY A 55 4.55 -9.84 17.10
CA GLY A 55 4.50 -11.20 17.65
C GLY A 55 4.08 -12.36 16.75
N HIS A 56 3.71 -12.16 15.48
CA HIS A 56 3.06 -13.24 14.69
C HIS A 56 3.57 -13.45 13.25
N ALA A 57 4.37 -12.55 12.70
CA ALA A 57 4.95 -12.71 11.37
C ALA A 57 6.38 -13.25 11.48
N MET A 58 6.66 -14.35 10.75
CA MET A 58 8.00 -14.98 10.71
C MET A 58 8.73 -14.68 9.39
N GLY A 59 8.12 -13.94 8.47
CA GLY A 59 8.66 -13.60 7.15
C GLY A 59 7.68 -12.78 6.30
N ILE A 60 8.05 -12.53 5.05
CA ILE A 60 7.31 -11.76 4.05
C ILE A 60 7.15 -12.57 2.75
N THR A 61 5.94 -12.59 2.21
CA THR A 61 5.72 -13.15 0.87
C THR A 61 5.90 -12.05 -0.17
N GLY A 62 6.94 -12.16 -1.00
CA GLY A 62 7.18 -11.23 -2.10
C GLY A 62 6.21 -11.47 -3.25
N LEU A 63 5.35 -10.49 -3.53
CA LEU A 63 4.32 -10.55 -4.58
C LEU A 63 4.71 -9.79 -5.86
N GLY A 64 5.95 -9.31 -5.98
CA GLY A 64 6.43 -8.55 -7.14
C GLY A 64 6.35 -9.30 -8.48
N ALA A 65 6.69 -8.62 -9.57
CA ALA A 65 6.63 -9.17 -10.93
C ALA A 65 7.92 -9.89 -11.36
N GLY A 66 8.96 -9.84 -10.54
CA GLY A 66 10.27 -10.46 -10.84
C GLY A 66 10.28 -12.00 -10.71
N PRO A 67 11.29 -12.67 -11.29
CA PRO A 67 11.34 -14.15 -11.40
C PRO A 67 11.47 -14.88 -10.05
N SER A 68 11.98 -14.22 -9.01
CA SER A 68 12.08 -14.77 -7.66
C SER A 68 10.81 -14.54 -6.83
N SER A 69 9.81 -13.82 -7.33
CA SER A 69 8.54 -13.60 -6.61
C SER A 69 7.76 -14.89 -6.37
N PHE A 70 6.93 -14.92 -5.33
CA PHE A 70 6.05 -16.05 -5.08
C PHE A 70 5.11 -16.29 -6.26
N VAL A 71 4.57 -15.22 -6.86
CA VAL A 71 3.68 -15.26 -8.03
C VAL A 71 4.34 -16.00 -9.19
N SER A 72 5.58 -15.64 -9.54
CA SER A 72 6.33 -16.29 -10.62
C SER A 72 6.70 -17.74 -10.29
N GLN A 73 7.09 -18.02 -9.04
CA GLN A 73 7.53 -19.35 -8.64
C GLN A 73 6.40 -20.39 -8.61
N ILE A 74 5.16 -19.99 -8.32
CA ILE A 74 4.00 -20.88 -8.42
C ILE A 74 3.47 -21.00 -9.86
N GLY A 75 4.11 -20.36 -10.83
CA GLY A 75 3.72 -20.35 -12.24
C GLY A 75 2.50 -19.48 -12.54
N SER A 76 2.12 -18.61 -11.59
CA SER A 76 0.98 -17.73 -11.74
C SER A 76 1.34 -16.50 -12.57
N LYS A 77 0.38 -16.04 -13.37
CA LYS A 77 0.53 -14.83 -14.21
C LYS A 77 -0.23 -13.64 -13.65
N ARG A 78 -1.18 -13.90 -12.76
CA ARG A 78 -2.10 -12.91 -12.21
C ARG A 78 -2.52 -13.28 -10.80
N PHE A 79 -2.79 -12.28 -9.99
CA PHE A 79 -3.29 -12.49 -8.65
C PHE A 79 -4.16 -11.32 -8.24
N SER A 80 -5.03 -11.58 -7.27
CA SER A 80 -5.81 -10.55 -6.62
C SER A 80 -5.84 -10.75 -5.14
N TYR A 81 -6.03 -9.67 -4.40
CA TYR A 81 -6.23 -9.75 -2.96
C TYR A 81 -7.18 -8.67 -2.46
N CYS A 82 -7.76 -8.96 -1.30
CA CYS A 82 -8.56 -8.04 -0.52
C CYS A 82 -8.00 -8.01 0.90
N LEU A 83 -7.36 -6.89 1.25
CA LEU A 83 -6.80 -6.65 2.57
C LEU A 83 -7.90 -6.18 3.53
N VAL A 84 -7.83 -6.70 4.76
CA VAL A 84 -8.67 -6.22 5.86
C VAL A 84 -8.05 -4.97 6.50
N PRO A 85 -8.86 -4.05 7.05
CA PRO A 85 -8.35 -2.88 7.76
C PRO A 85 -7.38 -3.23 8.88
N TYR A 86 -6.41 -2.34 9.13
CA TYR A 86 -5.53 -2.46 10.29
C TYR A 86 -6.36 -2.46 11.59
N GLY A 87 -6.00 -3.31 12.56
CA GLY A 87 -6.73 -3.44 13.82
C GLY A 87 -8.02 -4.27 13.74
N THR A 88 -8.36 -4.84 12.57
CA THR A 88 -9.46 -5.82 12.45
C THR A 88 -9.19 -7.04 13.34
N ASP A 89 -10.26 -7.61 13.90
CA ASP A 89 -10.19 -8.85 14.69
C ASP A 89 -9.42 -9.94 13.91
N PRO A 90 -8.42 -10.61 14.52
CA PRO A 90 -7.61 -11.63 13.85
C PRO A 90 -8.39 -12.83 13.29
N SER A 91 -9.63 -13.05 13.73
CA SER A 91 -10.52 -14.09 13.19
C SER A 91 -11.10 -13.73 11.82
N ILE A 92 -11.12 -12.46 11.44
CA ILE A 92 -11.58 -11.99 10.13
C ILE A 92 -10.40 -12.07 9.16
N THR A 93 -10.58 -12.83 8.08
CA THR A 93 -9.52 -13.09 7.11
C THR A 93 -9.78 -12.35 5.80
N GLY A 94 -8.73 -11.74 5.25
CA GLY A 94 -8.69 -11.34 3.86
C GLY A 94 -8.49 -12.53 2.94
N LYS A 95 -8.48 -12.30 1.63
CA LYS A 95 -8.24 -13.34 0.63
C LYS A 95 -7.19 -12.89 -0.37
N ILE A 96 -6.32 -13.82 -0.77
CA ILE A 96 -5.47 -13.73 -1.96
C ILE A 96 -5.82 -14.91 -2.88
N SER A 97 -5.94 -14.64 -4.18
CA SER A 97 -6.28 -15.64 -5.20
C SER A 97 -5.29 -15.52 -6.35
N PHE A 98 -4.87 -16.65 -6.90
CA PHE A 98 -3.88 -16.74 -7.98
C PHE A 98 -4.53 -17.38 -9.22
N ASP A 99 -4.20 -16.89 -10.40
CA ASP A 99 -4.72 -17.34 -11.70
C ASP A 99 -6.26 -17.46 -11.75
N ASN A 100 -6.77 -18.69 -11.86
CA ASN A 100 -8.19 -18.92 -12.04
C ASN A 100 -8.95 -18.58 -10.74
N GLY A 101 -9.81 -17.57 -10.82
CA GLY A 101 -10.50 -17.00 -9.67
C GLY A 101 -9.77 -15.82 -9.03
N SER A 102 -8.69 -15.32 -9.63
CA SER A 102 -8.14 -14.00 -9.29
C SER A 102 -8.92 -12.85 -9.94
N GLU A 103 -9.70 -13.11 -10.97
CA GLU A 103 -10.39 -12.08 -11.74
C GLU A 103 -11.33 -11.25 -10.86
N VAL A 104 -11.15 -9.93 -10.90
CA VAL A 104 -12.03 -8.98 -10.20
C VAL A 104 -12.97 -8.37 -11.22
N VAL A 105 -14.25 -8.72 -11.13
CA VAL A 105 -15.31 -8.25 -12.05
C VAL A 105 -16.46 -7.64 -11.26
N GLY A 106 -17.15 -6.69 -11.89
CA GLY A 106 -18.35 -6.07 -11.33
C GLY A 106 -18.36 -4.55 -11.49
N ASP A 107 -19.45 -3.95 -11.01
CA ASP A 107 -19.61 -2.50 -11.06
C ASP A 107 -18.56 -1.81 -10.18
N GLY A 108 -17.93 -0.77 -10.73
CA GLY A 108 -16.89 -0.01 -10.05
C GLY A 108 -15.48 -0.60 -10.12
N VAL A 109 -15.30 -1.72 -10.84
CA VAL A 109 -13.97 -2.22 -11.19
C VAL A 109 -13.35 -1.29 -12.24
N VAL A 110 -12.10 -0.89 -12.00
CA VAL A 110 -11.31 -0.04 -12.90
C VAL A 110 -9.96 -0.69 -13.14
N SER A 111 -9.34 -0.37 -14.28
CA SER A 111 -8.03 -0.89 -14.66
C SER A 111 -7.13 0.25 -15.10
N THR A 112 -5.86 0.19 -14.69
CA THR A 112 -4.84 1.15 -15.10
C THR A 112 -3.63 0.40 -15.65
N PRO A 113 -2.93 0.94 -16.67
CA PRO A 113 -1.80 0.25 -17.28
C PRO A 113 -0.64 0.03 -16.29
N TYR A 114 -0.14 -1.20 -16.27
CA TYR A 114 1.13 -1.54 -15.65
C TYR A 114 2.31 -1.09 -16.53
N VAL A 115 3.29 -0.38 -15.95
CA VAL A 115 4.40 0.24 -16.69
C VAL A 115 5.58 -0.73 -16.93
N GLY A 116 5.61 -1.88 -16.25
CA GLY A 116 6.70 -2.86 -16.35
C GLY A 116 7.73 -2.78 -15.22
N GLY A 117 8.63 -3.77 -15.15
CA GLY A 117 9.67 -3.90 -14.12
C GLY A 117 9.48 -5.11 -13.21
N ASP A 118 10.15 -5.15 -12.07
CA ASP A 118 9.98 -6.21 -11.05
C ASP A 118 9.00 -5.81 -9.93
N GLN A 119 8.58 -4.54 -9.92
CA GLN A 119 7.59 -3.96 -9.02
C GLN A 119 6.39 -3.44 -9.83
N TYR A 120 5.28 -3.18 -9.14
CA TYR A 120 4.05 -2.71 -9.77
C TYR A 120 3.99 -1.18 -9.86
N TYR A 121 4.70 -0.64 -10.85
CA TYR A 121 4.64 0.79 -11.15
C TYR A 121 3.40 1.15 -11.98
N LEU A 122 2.71 2.18 -11.53
CA LEU A 122 1.53 2.78 -12.15
C LEU A 122 1.80 4.26 -12.49
N THR A 123 0.88 4.86 -13.24
CA THR A 123 0.93 6.29 -13.56
C THR A 123 -0.16 7.04 -12.77
N LEU A 124 0.22 7.82 -11.76
CA LEU A 124 -0.66 8.71 -11.00
C LEU A 124 -0.67 10.10 -11.64
N GLU A 125 -1.85 10.55 -12.09
CA GLU A 125 -2.02 11.85 -12.74
C GLU A 125 -2.26 12.97 -11.73
N GLY A 126 -2.98 12.68 -10.65
CA GLY A 126 -3.30 13.62 -9.59
C GLY A 126 -4.36 13.09 -8.63
N ILE A 127 -4.80 13.95 -7.71
CA ILE A 127 -5.83 13.63 -6.71
C ILE A 127 -6.84 14.77 -6.67
N SER A 128 -8.13 14.44 -6.73
CA SER A 128 -9.21 15.39 -6.48
C SER A 128 -9.62 15.35 -5.01
N ALA A 129 -9.74 16.51 -4.37
CA ALA A 129 -10.35 16.66 -3.04
C ALA A 129 -11.75 17.27 -3.23
N GLY A 130 -12.78 16.42 -3.25
CA GLY A 130 -14.09 16.76 -3.82
C GLY A 130 -13.93 17.23 -5.28
N ASP A 131 -14.51 18.38 -5.63
CA ASP A 131 -14.48 18.90 -7.01
C ASP A 131 -13.16 19.57 -7.42
N THR A 132 -12.20 19.75 -6.49
CA THR A 132 -10.94 20.43 -6.80
C THR A 132 -9.89 19.40 -7.20
N TYR A 133 -9.43 19.43 -8.46
CA TYR A 133 -8.33 18.59 -8.93
C TYR A 133 -6.96 19.18 -8.61
N VAL A 134 -6.09 18.37 -8.00
CA VAL A 134 -4.69 18.70 -7.73
C VAL A 134 -3.80 17.80 -8.58
N PRO A 135 -3.08 18.33 -9.58
CA PRO A 135 -2.22 17.52 -10.45
C PRO A 135 -0.99 17.02 -9.70
N PHE A 136 -0.49 15.83 -10.05
CA PHE A 136 0.73 15.24 -9.47
C PHE A 136 1.91 16.22 -9.55
N ASN A 137 2.12 16.83 -10.72
CA ASN A 137 3.12 17.86 -10.94
C ASN A 137 2.45 19.20 -11.31
N SER A 138 2.95 20.31 -10.74
CA SER A 138 2.45 21.66 -11.01
C SER A 138 2.56 22.10 -12.47
N SER A 139 3.51 21.52 -13.23
CA SER A 139 3.64 21.73 -14.68
C SER A 139 2.59 20.99 -15.52
N GLY A 140 1.81 20.09 -14.91
CA GLY A 140 0.84 19.23 -15.60
C GLY A 140 1.44 18.07 -16.39
N ARG A 141 2.77 17.92 -16.42
CA ARG A 141 3.44 16.78 -17.07
C ARG A 141 3.66 15.66 -16.06
N VAL A 142 3.28 14.45 -16.44
CA VAL A 142 3.39 13.25 -15.60
C VAL A 142 4.26 12.23 -16.31
N SER A 143 5.30 11.74 -15.64
CA SER A 143 6.10 10.61 -16.11
C SER A 143 5.36 9.31 -15.83
N LYS A 144 5.38 8.36 -16.78
CA LYS A 144 4.84 7.02 -16.53
C LYS A 144 5.63 6.34 -15.41
N GLY A 145 4.94 5.56 -14.59
CA GLY A 145 5.57 4.79 -13.51
C GLY A 145 6.01 5.64 -12.32
N ASN A 146 5.37 6.79 -12.10
CA ASN A 146 5.71 7.73 -11.02
C ASN A 146 5.20 7.30 -9.63
N ILE A 147 4.48 6.19 -9.53
CA ILE A 147 4.03 5.63 -8.25
C ILE A 147 4.18 4.11 -8.25
N CYS A 148 4.70 3.56 -7.16
CA CYS A 148 4.78 2.11 -6.95
C CYS A 148 3.65 1.65 -6.04
N MET A 149 2.96 0.56 -6.39
CA MET A 149 2.01 -0.07 -5.47
C MET A 149 2.75 -0.95 -4.48
N ASP A 150 2.55 -0.66 -3.18
CA ASP A 150 3.22 -1.38 -2.11
C ASP A 150 2.24 -1.71 -0.96
N SER A 151 2.18 -3.00 -0.60
CA SER A 151 1.42 -3.48 0.56
C SER A 151 2.25 -3.48 1.86
N GLY A 152 3.56 -3.26 1.78
CA GLY A 152 4.49 -3.25 2.90
C GLY A 152 4.60 -1.90 3.61
N SER A 153 4.23 -0.79 2.96
CA SER A 153 4.36 0.57 3.52
C SER A 153 3.08 1.06 4.24
N PRO A 154 3.17 1.77 5.38
CA PRO A 154 2.00 2.11 6.19
C PRO A 154 1.16 3.30 5.69
N PRO A 155 1.73 4.35 5.03
CA PRO A 155 0.95 5.40 4.36
C PRO A 155 1.18 5.48 2.84
N LEU A 156 0.23 6.06 2.10
CA LEU A 156 0.49 6.57 0.74
C LEU A 156 1.46 7.75 0.85
N THR A 157 2.62 7.65 0.20
CA THR A 157 3.66 8.68 0.23
C THR A 157 3.70 9.44 -1.09
N LEU A 158 3.68 10.76 -1.01
CA LEU A 158 3.68 11.66 -2.17
C LEU A 158 4.91 12.59 -2.15
N PRO A 159 5.37 13.08 -3.31
CA PRO A 159 6.35 14.16 -3.36
C PRO A 159 5.89 15.40 -2.60
N SER A 160 6.80 16.11 -1.96
CA SER A 160 6.51 17.20 -1.01
C SER A 160 5.61 18.29 -1.60
N ASP A 161 5.95 18.80 -2.79
CA ASP A 161 5.13 19.81 -3.48
C ASP A 161 3.70 19.34 -3.74
N PHE A 162 3.54 18.06 -4.12
CA PHE A 162 2.22 17.52 -4.38
C PHE A 162 1.41 17.34 -3.09
N TYR A 163 2.06 16.81 -2.04
CA TYR A 163 1.46 16.67 -0.72
C TYR A 163 0.97 18.01 -0.17
N ASP A 164 1.81 19.04 -0.20
CA ASP A 164 1.49 20.35 0.36
C ASP A 164 0.29 20.99 -0.34
N ARG A 165 0.24 20.91 -1.68
CA ARG A 165 -0.91 21.38 -2.47
C ARG A 165 -2.18 20.60 -2.15
N LEU A 166 -2.08 19.28 -2.00
CA LEU A 166 -3.22 18.43 -1.65
C LEU A 166 -3.76 18.76 -0.24
N VAL A 167 -2.88 18.91 0.75
CA VAL A 167 -3.25 19.23 2.14
C VAL A 167 -4.00 20.55 2.23
N VAL A 168 -3.65 21.56 1.42
CA VAL A 168 -4.39 22.83 1.36
C VAL A 168 -5.85 22.59 0.94
N GLU A 169 -6.08 21.75 -0.07
CA GLU A 169 -7.44 21.46 -0.54
C GLU A 169 -8.20 20.57 0.44
N VAL A 170 -7.55 19.58 1.07
CA VAL A 170 -8.16 18.74 2.10
C VAL A 170 -8.63 19.58 3.29
N LYS A 171 -7.78 20.51 3.78
CA LYS A 171 -8.12 21.41 4.90
C LYS A 171 -9.38 22.24 4.61
N LYS A 172 -9.55 22.74 3.39
CA LYS A 172 -10.73 23.53 3.00
C LYS A 172 -12.04 22.73 3.08
N ARG A 173 -11.98 21.41 3.04
CA ARG A 173 -13.16 20.52 3.09
C ARG A 173 -13.52 20.05 4.49
N ILE A 174 -12.68 20.33 5.49
CA ILE A 174 -12.92 19.94 6.88
C ILE A 174 -13.21 21.20 7.68
N LEU A 175 -14.40 21.29 8.28
CA LEU A 175 -14.88 22.48 9.00
C LEU A 175 -14.25 22.68 10.39
N ILE A 176 -13.43 21.72 10.82
CA ILE A 176 -12.79 21.71 12.12
C ILE A 176 -11.37 22.27 11.96
N ASP A 177 -10.90 23.05 12.92
CA ASP A 177 -9.52 23.53 12.92
C ASP A 177 -8.54 22.36 13.12
N PRO A 178 -7.48 22.26 12.31
CA PRO A 178 -6.42 21.29 12.53
C PRO A 178 -5.63 21.63 13.79
N VAL A 179 -4.96 20.63 14.35
CA VAL A 179 -3.99 20.81 15.44
C VAL A 179 -2.87 21.73 14.98
N LYS A 180 -2.52 22.72 15.81
CA LYS A 180 -1.47 23.70 15.55
C LYS A 180 -0.35 23.53 16.58
N ASN A 181 0.89 23.75 16.15
CA ASN A 181 2.07 23.87 17.02
C ASN A 181 2.34 22.65 17.94
N ASP A 182 2.04 21.44 17.46
CA ASP A 182 2.47 20.21 18.15
C ASP A 182 3.77 19.71 17.52
N THR A 183 4.87 19.77 18.28
CA THR A 183 6.20 19.35 17.82
C THR A 183 6.28 17.87 17.48
N LEU A 184 5.39 17.03 18.02
CA LEU A 184 5.36 15.59 17.76
C LEU A 184 4.72 15.25 16.40
N LEU A 185 3.85 16.13 15.88
CA LEU A 185 3.09 15.88 14.65
C LEU A 185 3.83 16.36 13.39
N GLY A 186 4.88 17.18 13.54
CA GLY A 186 5.63 17.74 12.42
C GLY A 186 4.72 18.48 11.42
N THR A 187 4.77 18.08 10.15
CA THR A 187 3.94 18.63 9.06
C THR A 187 2.66 17.85 8.79
N GLN A 188 2.37 16.79 9.57
CA GLN A 188 1.20 15.94 9.36
C GLN A 188 -0.10 16.70 9.68
N LEU A 189 -1.08 16.60 8.79
CA LEU A 189 -2.42 17.15 9.01
C LEU A 189 -3.17 16.30 10.02
N CYS A 190 -3.42 16.81 11.23
CA CYS A 190 -4.16 16.10 12.27
C CYS A 190 -5.27 16.94 12.91
N TYR A 191 -6.25 16.25 13.49
CA TYR A 191 -7.40 16.81 14.18
C TYR A 191 -7.58 16.14 15.55
N ARG A 192 -8.19 16.86 16.51
CA ARG A 192 -8.61 16.32 17.81
C ARG A 192 -10.01 15.68 17.76
N THR A 193 -10.68 15.80 16.63
CA THR A 193 -11.99 15.22 16.39
C THR A 193 -11.85 14.13 15.34
N GLU A 194 -12.58 13.04 15.54
CA GLU A 194 -12.61 11.95 14.58
C GLU A 194 -13.05 12.43 13.20
N ILE A 195 -12.29 12.05 12.19
CA ILE A 195 -12.60 12.32 10.79
C ILE A 195 -13.22 11.07 10.18
N THR A 196 -14.54 11.11 9.98
CA THR A 196 -15.36 10.06 9.39
C THR A 196 -15.82 10.47 7.99
N ASN A 197 -16.57 9.60 7.32
CA ASN A 197 -17.14 9.90 6.01
C ASN A 197 -18.22 11.01 6.06
N GLU A 198 -18.68 11.39 7.25
CA GLU A 198 -19.70 12.45 7.43
C GLU A 198 -19.09 13.84 7.48
N ASN A 199 -17.84 13.97 7.94
CA ASN A 199 -17.17 15.26 8.15
C ASN A 199 -15.82 15.39 7.43
N GLY A 200 -15.32 14.32 6.81
CA GLY A 200 -14.11 14.30 5.99
C GLY A 200 -14.39 14.24 4.49
N PRO A 201 -13.46 14.68 3.64
CA PRO A 201 -13.63 14.64 2.20
C PRO A 201 -13.48 13.21 1.63
N ILE A 202 -14.17 12.95 0.53
CA ILE A 202 -13.83 11.87 -0.40
C ILE A 202 -12.68 12.38 -1.28
N LEU A 203 -11.65 11.55 -1.43
CA LEU A 203 -10.55 11.79 -2.36
C LEU A 203 -10.72 10.90 -3.58
N THR A 204 -10.54 11.45 -4.78
CA THR A 204 -10.50 10.64 -6.01
C THR A 204 -9.08 10.62 -6.52
N VAL A 205 -8.45 9.46 -6.44
CA VAL A 205 -7.09 9.23 -6.90
C VAL A 205 -7.14 8.84 -8.37
N ARG A 206 -6.55 9.67 -9.22
CA ARG A 206 -6.67 9.57 -10.67
C ARG A 206 -5.39 8.97 -11.25
N PHE A 207 -5.48 7.71 -11.66
CA PHE A 207 -4.44 7.04 -12.42
C PHE A 207 -4.71 7.17 -13.92
N GLU A 208 -3.72 6.88 -14.76
CA GLU A 208 -3.91 6.74 -16.20
C GLU A 208 -5.05 5.75 -16.49
N GLY A 209 -6.19 6.25 -16.96
CA GLY A 209 -7.37 5.47 -17.32
C GLY A 209 -8.26 4.98 -16.17
N ALA A 210 -8.00 5.36 -14.91
CA ALA A 210 -8.77 4.88 -13.77
C ALA A 210 -8.91 5.91 -12.64
N ASP A 211 -10.13 6.06 -12.12
CA ASP A 211 -10.42 6.86 -10.93
C ASP A 211 -10.72 5.93 -9.74
N VAL A 212 -10.01 6.12 -8.63
CA VAL A 212 -10.20 5.34 -7.39
C VAL A 212 -10.63 6.27 -6.26
N GLU A 213 -11.87 6.11 -5.80
CA GLU A 213 -12.38 6.89 -4.67
C GLU A 213 -11.91 6.31 -3.32
N LEU A 214 -11.34 7.15 -2.48
CA LEU A 214 -11.02 6.86 -1.09
C LEU A 214 -11.91 7.69 -0.18
N LYS A 215 -12.61 7.02 0.73
CA LYS A 215 -13.42 7.69 1.75
C LYS A 215 -12.54 8.16 2.91
N ALA A 216 -13.04 9.09 3.72
CA ALA A 216 -12.30 9.64 4.84
C ALA A 216 -11.75 8.56 5.82
N ILE A 217 -12.53 7.51 6.09
CA ILE A 217 -12.09 6.37 6.92
C ILE A 217 -10.88 5.60 6.35
N GLN A 218 -10.61 5.74 5.06
CA GLN A 218 -9.45 5.15 4.37
C GLN A 218 -8.26 6.11 4.33
N THR A 219 -8.47 7.41 4.50
CA THR A 219 -7.45 8.46 4.34
C THR A 219 -7.08 9.14 5.67
N PHE A 220 -7.71 8.76 6.77
CA PHE A 220 -7.38 9.19 8.12
C PHE A 220 -7.13 7.96 9.02
N ASN A 221 -6.16 8.05 9.92
CA ASN A 221 -5.86 6.96 10.84
C ASN A 221 -6.96 6.81 11.92
N GLN A 222 -7.04 5.61 12.47
CA GLN A 222 -7.74 5.38 13.74
C GLN A 222 -6.78 5.68 14.91
N PRO A 223 -7.29 6.25 16.01
CA PRO A 223 -6.46 6.66 17.12
C PRO A 223 -5.81 5.44 17.78
N VAL A 224 -4.51 5.50 17.99
CA VAL A 224 -3.81 4.58 18.89
C VAL A 224 -3.97 5.17 20.29
N THR A 225 -4.35 4.33 21.26
CA THR A 225 -4.79 4.68 22.64
C THR A 225 -3.95 5.68 23.44
N GLU A 226 -2.77 6.08 22.95
CA GLU A 226 -1.88 7.02 23.63
C GLU A 226 -2.04 8.47 23.14
N TYR A 227 -2.62 8.70 21.96
CA TYR A 227 -2.87 10.06 21.43
C TYR A 227 -4.19 10.10 20.65
N GLU A 228 -5.17 10.88 21.13
CA GLU A 228 -6.48 11.10 20.47
C GLU A 228 -6.36 12.02 19.23
N TYR A 229 -5.41 11.73 18.34
CA TYR A 229 -5.20 12.46 17.10
C TYR A 229 -5.65 11.64 15.90
N TYR A 230 -6.42 12.28 15.03
CA TYR A 230 -6.90 11.77 13.75
C TYR A 230 -6.17 12.50 12.64
N CYS A 231 -5.13 11.85 12.14
CA CYS A 231 -4.17 12.33 11.19
C CYS A 231 -4.44 11.79 9.78
N PHE A 232 -4.16 12.63 8.80
CA PHE A 232 -4.18 12.27 7.40
C PHE A 232 -3.12 11.18 7.15
N ALA A 233 -3.57 10.07 6.58
CA ALA A 233 -2.79 8.84 6.35
C ALA A 233 -1.99 8.89 5.04
N ILE A 234 -2.03 10.02 4.33
CA ILE A 234 -1.13 10.33 3.23
C ILE A 234 0.02 11.17 3.79
N THR A 235 1.26 10.86 3.40
CA THR A 235 2.47 11.51 3.91
C THR A 235 3.31 12.10 2.77
N ASN A 236 4.23 12.98 3.15
CA ASN A 236 5.31 13.49 2.30
C ASN A 236 6.52 12.52 2.38
N ILE A 237 7.19 12.29 1.25
CA ILE A 237 8.43 11.50 1.13
C ILE A 237 9.58 11.97 2.05
N GLU A 238 9.66 13.26 2.35
CA GLU A 238 10.67 13.81 3.27
C GLU A 238 10.45 13.39 4.74
N ASN A 239 9.23 12.97 5.09
CA ASN A 239 8.90 12.47 6.43
C ASN A 239 9.05 10.94 6.54
N THR A 240 9.46 10.26 5.47
CA THR A 240 9.77 8.83 5.49
C THR A 240 11.30 8.67 5.50
N GLU A 241 11.85 7.81 6.36
CA GLU A 241 13.27 7.38 6.30
C GLU A 241 13.62 6.62 4.99
N LEU A 242 12.73 6.63 4.00
CA LEU A 242 12.82 5.93 2.74
C LEU A 242 13.16 6.93 1.64
N ASP A 243 14.46 7.11 1.41
CA ASP A 243 15.00 7.83 0.28
C ASP A 243 14.83 6.96 -0.97
N PHE A 244 13.62 6.93 -1.55
CA PHE A 244 13.40 6.28 -2.83
C PHE A 244 14.13 7.09 -3.90
N LYS A 245 15.16 6.48 -4.48
CA LYS A 245 15.83 7.02 -5.65
C LYS A 245 14.78 7.39 -6.70
N ASP A 246 14.82 8.64 -7.13
CA ASP A 246 14.05 9.25 -8.23
C ASP A 246 12.71 9.92 -7.89
N GLY A 247 12.33 10.07 -6.62
CA GLY A 247 11.20 10.92 -6.22
C GLY A 247 9.80 10.38 -6.61
N ALA A 248 9.69 9.06 -6.79
CA ALA A 248 8.42 8.37 -7.01
C ALA A 248 7.61 8.27 -5.71
N GLY A 249 6.29 8.36 -5.80
CA GLY A 249 5.40 8.12 -4.66
C GLY A 249 5.21 6.63 -4.35
N LEU A 250 4.67 6.31 -3.18
CA LEU A 250 4.24 4.96 -2.80
C LEU A 250 2.73 4.92 -2.63
N TRP A 251 2.03 4.07 -3.38
CA TRP A 251 0.62 3.82 -3.18
C TRP A 251 0.38 2.74 -2.15
N GLN A 252 -0.10 3.16 -0.98
CA GLN A 252 -0.76 2.26 -0.06
C GLN A 252 -2.12 1.87 -0.61
N GLN A 253 -2.40 0.58 -0.54
CA GLN A 253 -3.75 0.10 -0.75
C GLN A 253 -4.53 0.20 0.55
N CYS A 254 -5.36 1.25 0.62
CA CYS A 254 -6.32 1.36 1.69
C CYS A 254 -7.32 0.19 1.61
N SER A 255 -7.54 -0.44 2.77
CA SER A 255 -8.43 -1.59 2.96
C SER A 255 -9.78 -1.48 2.24
N SER A 256 -10.37 -2.65 1.96
CA SER A 256 -11.71 -2.87 1.38
C SER A 256 -11.86 -2.82 -0.14
N LYS A 257 -10.76 -2.79 -0.93
CA LYS A 257 -10.83 -2.90 -2.39
C LYS A 257 -10.09 -4.12 -2.90
N PHE A 258 -10.69 -4.79 -3.88
CA PHE A 258 -10.06 -5.87 -4.64
C PHE A 258 -9.19 -5.25 -5.73
N PHE A 259 -7.94 -5.69 -5.81
CA PHE A 259 -7.03 -5.34 -6.90
C PHE A 259 -6.71 -6.61 -7.69
N ASP A 260 -6.80 -6.55 -9.01
CA ASP A 260 -6.43 -7.62 -9.93
C ASP A 260 -5.24 -7.17 -10.78
N TRP A 261 -4.29 -8.08 -10.96
CA TRP A 261 -3.09 -7.86 -11.75
C TRP A 261 -3.12 -8.77 -12.96
N VAL A 262 -3.40 -8.24 -14.14
CA VAL A 262 -3.51 -9.00 -15.40
C VAL A 262 -2.29 -8.78 -16.28
#